data_AF-X1KYS3-F1
#
_entry.id   AF-X1KYS3-F1
#
_cell.length_a   1.000
_cell.length_b   1.000
_cell.length_c   1.000
_cell.angle_alpha   90.00
_cell.angle_beta   90.00
_cell.angle_gamma   90.00
#
_symmetry.space_group_name_H-M   'P 1'
#
loop_
_entity.id
_entity.type
_entity.pdbx_description
1 polymer ?
#
loop_
_entity_poly.entity_id
_entity_poly.type
_entity_poly.pdbx_seq_one_letter_code
_entity_poly.pdbx_strand_id
1 'polypeptide(L)'
;RAKNGIYQYGSERLKLLNMRDKNAGYKHNAAMLFSRKQWKHIQKCYRFSERKMQILKLLFEGMENDKIAQKLKIQYNTVRAHFGNIYKRVGVQNKVQLVIQLFTIVQTYNRSKRS
;
A
#
# COMPACT_ATOMS: atom_id res chain seq x y z
N ARG A 1 -20.14 18.07 -19.40
CA ARG A 1 -20.30 17.33 -18.13
C ARG A 1 -20.48 15.85 -18.45
N ALA A 2 -19.38 15.08 -18.49
CA ALA A 2 -19.33 13.60 -18.42
C ALA A 2 -17.87 13.16 -18.62
N LYS A 3 -17.15 12.87 -17.53
CA LYS A 3 -15.88 12.13 -17.56
C LYS A 3 -15.95 11.13 -16.43
N ASN A 4 -16.42 9.91 -16.70
CA ASN A 4 -16.35 8.75 -15.79
C ASN A 4 -16.63 7.45 -16.58
N GLY A 5 -15.80 7.15 -17.58
CA GLY A 5 -15.97 5.96 -18.44
C GLY A 5 -14.89 4.88 -18.29
N ILE A 6 -13.78 5.15 -17.58
CA ILE A 6 -12.59 4.27 -17.65
C ILE A 6 -12.39 3.45 -16.36
N TYR A 7 -13.05 3.80 -15.24
CA TYR A 7 -12.91 3.07 -13.97
C TYR A 7 -13.97 2.00 -13.70
N GLN A 8 -14.97 1.83 -14.57
CA GLN A 8 -16.06 0.88 -14.31
C GLN A 8 -15.68 -0.58 -14.68
N TYR A 9 -14.93 -0.78 -15.76
CA TYR A 9 -14.61 -2.11 -16.30
C TYR A 9 -13.78 -3.01 -15.40
N GLY A 10 -12.90 -2.45 -14.56
CA GLY A 10 -12.08 -3.23 -13.63
C GLY A 10 -12.89 -3.82 -12.47
N SER A 11 -13.99 -3.18 -12.08
CA SER A 11 -14.82 -3.63 -10.95
C SER A 11 -15.84 -4.69 -11.36
N GLU A 12 -16.33 -4.65 -12.59
CA GLU A 12 -17.46 -5.46 -13.05
C GLU A 12 -17.06 -6.86 -13.51
N ARG A 13 -15.94 -6.98 -14.23
CA ARG A 13 -15.34 -8.28 -14.57
C ARG A 13 -14.88 -9.06 -13.33
N LEU A 14 -14.57 -8.33 -12.25
CA LEU A 14 -14.15 -8.87 -10.96
C LEU A 14 -15.33 -9.16 -10.01
N LYS A 15 -16.52 -8.61 -10.29
CA LYS A 15 -17.77 -9.08 -9.66
C LYS A 15 -18.15 -10.47 -10.17
N LEU A 16 -17.98 -10.74 -11.46
CA LEU A 16 -18.35 -12.04 -12.07
C LEU A 16 -17.48 -13.21 -11.60
N LEU A 17 -16.18 -12.98 -11.34
CA LEU A 17 -15.27 -14.03 -10.85
C LEU A 17 -15.46 -14.37 -9.36
N ASN A 18 -16.13 -13.52 -8.58
CA ASN A 18 -16.22 -13.63 -7.12
C ASN A 18 -17.57 -14.11 -6.58
N MET A 19 -18.54 -14.43 -7.43
CA MET A 19 -19.90 -14.80 -7.00
C MET A 19 -20.06 -16.24 -6.47
N ARG A 20 -19.02 -17.10 -6.57
CA ARG A 20 -19.06 -18.46 -5.99
C ARG A 20 -18.43 -18.57 -4.60
N ASP A 21 -17.74 -17.54 -4.12
CA ASP A 21 -17.02 -17.61 -2.86
C ASP A 21 -17.12 -16.28 -2.12
N LYS A 22 -18.02 -16.20 -1.13
CA LYS A 22 -18.36 -14.96 -0.41
C LYS A 22 -17.21 -14.36 0.42
N ASN A 23 -15.97 -14.84 0.25
CA ASN A 23 -14.82 -14.38 1.03
C ASN A 23 -13.45 -14.34 0.31
N ALA A 24 -13.35 -14.58 -1.00
CA ALA A 24 -12.06 -14.88 -1.65
C ALA A 24 -11.62 -13.94 -2.81
N GLY A 25 -12.05 -12.67 -2.83
CA GLY A 25 -11.78 -11.78 -4.00
C GLY A 25 -10.48 -10.97 -4.01
N TYR A 26 -9.89 -10.66 -2.85
CA TYR A 26 -8.59 -9.95 -2.71
C TYR A 26 -7.86 -10.29 -1.40
N LYS A 27 -8.24 -11.38 -0.72
CA LYS A 27 -7.62 -11.79 0.55
C LYS A 27 -6.26 -12.47 0.39
N HIS A 28 -5.58 -12.30 -0.73
CA HIS A 28 -4.19 -12.69 -0.89
C HIS A 28 -3.26 -11.52 -0.52
N ASN A 29 -3.17 -11.30 0.79
CA ASN A 29 -1.95 -11.00 1.55
C ASN A 29 -0.88 -10.15 0.85
N ALA A 30 -1.19 -8.93 0.41
CA ALA A 30 -0.14 -8.05 -0.12
C ALA A 30 0.81 -7.49 0.98
N ALA A 31 0.50 -7.74 2.26
CA ALA A 31 1.49 -7.75 3.35
C ALA A 31 2.66 -8.75 3.12
N MET A 32 2.48 -9.77 2.26
CA MET A 32 3.53 -10.72 1.83
C MET A 32 4.39 -10.23 0.66
N LEU A 33 4.11 -9.06 0.05
CA LEU A 33 4.94 -8.55 -1.05
C LEU A 33 6.40 -8.33 -0.63
N PHE A 34 6.59 -7.95 0.64
CA PHE A 34 7.91 -7.82 1.24
C PHE A 34 8.03 -8.73 2.47
N SER A 35 9.13 -9.48 2.54
CA SER A 35 9.53 -10.25 3.71
C SER A 35 9.77 -9.34 4.93
N ARG A 36 9.77 -9.94 6.14
CA ARG A 36 10.07 -9.21 7.38
C ARG A 36 11.43 -8.48 7.32
N LYS A 37 12.43 -9.07 6.65
CA LYS A 37 13.76 -8.45 6.46
C LYS A 37 13.67 -7.22 5.54
N GLN A 38 12.93 -7.32 4.43
CA GLN A 38 12.73 -6.20 3.49
C GLN A 38 11.93 -5.06 4.13
N TRP A 39 10.86 -5.35 4.89
CA TRP A 39 10.13 -4.32 5.64
C TRP A 39 11.02 -3.59 6.66
N LYS A 40 11.87 -4.33 7.39
CA LYS A 40 12.85 -3.74 8.30
C LYS A 40 13.87 -2.88 7.53
N HIS A 41 14.27 -3.28 6.33
CA HIS A 41 15.18 -2.50 5.49
C HIS A 41 14.53 -1.17 5.06
N ILE A 42 13.31 -1.20 4.52
CA ILE A 42 12.54 0.01 4.16
C ILE A 42 12.42 0.96 5.36
N GLN A 43 12.04 0.42 6.52
CA GLN A 43 11.89 1.20 7.74
C GLN A 43 13.18 1.93 8.11
N LYS A 44 14.33 1.25 8.00
CA LYS A 44 15.64 1.83 8.28
C LYS A 44 16.03 2.89 7.26
N CYS A 45 15.89 2.62 5.95
CA CYS A 45 16.25 3.55 4.88
C CYS A 45 15.55 4.92 5.02
N TYR A 46 14.28 4.91 5.41
CA TYR A 46 13.50 6.16 5.54
C TYR A 46 13.30 6.64 6.98
N ARG A 47 13.85 5.92 7.97
CA ARG A 47 13.69 6.19 9.41
C ARG A 47 12.21 6.35 9.78
N PHE A 48 11.38 5.42 9.31
CA PHE A 48 9.95 5.45 9.58
C PHE A 48 9.63 4.99 11.00
N SER A 49 8.75 5.74 11.67
CA SER A 49 8.11 5.32 12.92
C SER A 49 7.24 4.08 12.70
N GLU A 50 7.00 3.29 13.76
CA GLU A 50 6.08 2.14 13.73
C GLU A 50 4.71 2.48 13.17
N ARG A 51 4.16 3.66 13.51
CA ARG A 51 2.86 4.10 13.00
C ARG A 51 2.83 4.23 11.47
N LYS A 52 3.87 4.80 10.87
CA LYS A 52 4.02 4.90 9.41
C LYS A 52 4.17 3.51 8.79
N MET A 53 4.89 2.60 9.45
CA MET A 53 5.03 1.22 8.99
C MET A 53 3.69 0.46 9.01
N GLN A 54 2.86 0.67 10.03
CA GLN A 54 1.50 0.11 10.07
C GLN A 54 0.68 0.60 8.87
N ILE A 55 0.67 1.92 8.63
CA ILE A 55 -0.08 2.51 7.50
C ILE A 55 0.43 1.97 6.16
N LEU A 56 1.74 1.86 5.96
CA LEU A 56 2.33 1.29 4.75
C LEU A 56 1.94 -0.17 4.55
N LYS A 57 1.95 -1.00 5.60
CA LYS A 57 1.53 -2.40 5.48
C LYS A 57 0.06 -2.52 5.09
N LEU A 58 -0.82 -1.72 5.71
CA LEU A 58 -2.25 -1.71 5.37
C LEU A 58 -2.51 -1.17 3.96
N LEU A 59 -1.73 -0.17 3.51
CA LEU A 59 -1.74 0.27 2.12
C LEU A 59 -1.40 -0.89 1.19
N PHE A 60 -0.35 -1.65 1.51
CA PHE A 60 0.06 -2.77 0.68
C PHE A 60 -0.97 -3.89 0.72
N GLU A 61 -1.69 -4.13 1.82
CA GLU A 61 -2.88 -4.99 1.88
C GLU A 61 -4.07 -4.52 1.01
N GLY A 62 -3.93 -3.42 0.28
CA GLY A 62 -4.95 -2.89 -0.62
C GLY A 62 -6.02 -2.06 0.09
N MET A 63 -5.80 -1.65 1.35
CA MET A 63 -6.79 -0.85 2.07
C MET A 63 -6.86 0.59 1.60
N GLU A 64 -8.09 1.06 1.51
CA GLU A 64 -8.43 2.45 1.30
C GLU A 64 -8.23 3.26 2.59
N ASN A 65 -8.03 4.57 2.47
CA ASN A 65 -7.62 5.42 3.58
C ASN A 65 -8.65 5.46 4.73
N ASP A 66 -9.94 5.36 4.40
CA ASP A 66 -11.06 5.24 5.33
C ASP A 66 -11.02 3.93 6.10
N LYS A 67 -10.76 2.80 5.43
CA LYS A 67 -10.60 1.49 6.08
C LYS A 67 -9.36 1.44 6.96
N ILE A 68 -8.26 2.06 6.51
CA ILE A 68 -7.06 2.26 7.33
C ILE A 68 -7.41 3.08 8.58
N ALA A 69 -8.15 4.18 8.44
CA ALA A 69 -8.55 5.03 9.54
C ALA A 69 -9.36 4.26 10.60
N GLN A 70 -10.37 3.51 10.15
CA GLN A 70 -11.20 2.64 11.00
C GLN A 70 -10.37 1.57 11.71
N LYS A 71 -9.56 0.80 10.95
CA LYS A 71 -8.72 -0.29 11.51
C LYS A 71 -7.72 0.22 12.53
N LEU A 72 -7.19 1.43 12.32
CA LEU A 72 -6.21 2.06 13.18
C LEU A 72 -6.82 2.99 14.24
N LYS A 73 -8.16 3.05 14.33
CA LYS A 73 -8.93 3.90 15.25
C LYS A 73 -8.47 5.37 15.28
N ILE A 74 -8.25 5.96 14.11
CA ILE A 74 -7.88 7.37 13.94
C ILE A 74 -8.74 8.05 12.89
N GLN A 75 -8.70 9.38 12.83
CA GLN A 75 -9.45 10.12 11.82
C GLN A 75 -8.86 9.94 10.41
N TYR A 76 -9.73 9.99 9.40
CA TYR A 76 -9.35 9.96 7.98
C TYR A 76 -8.29 11.03 7.64
N ASN A 77 -8.45 12.25 8.15
CA ASN A 77 -7.50 13.33 7.93
C ASN A 77 -6.12 13.04 8.52
N THR A 78 -6.06 12.34 9.65
CA THR A 78 -4.79 11.87 10.25
C THR A 78 -4.10 10.87 9.34
N VAL A 79 -4.83 9.94 8.72
CA VAL A 79 -4.27 9.01 7.71
C VAL A 79 -3.70 9.79 6.52
N ARG A 80 -4.42 10.80 6.01
CA ARG A 80 -3.90 11.64 4.91
C ARG A 80 -2.64 12.40 5.32
N ALA A 81 -2.60 12.97 6.52
CA ALA A 81 -1.42 13.65 7.05
C ALA A 81 -0.23 12.70 7.17
N HIS A 82 -0.44 11.46 7.62
CA HIS A 82 0.61 10.43 7.62
C HIS A 82 1.11 10.13 6.20
N PHE A 83 0.21 9.95 5.21
CA PHE A 83 0.62 9.76 3.82
C PHE A 83 1.41 10.95 3.27
N GLY A 84 0.99 12.19 3.53
CA GLY A 84 1.75 13.38 3.12
C GLY A 84 3.17 13.40 3.71
N ASN A 85 3.30 13.04 4.98
CA ASN A 85 4.60 12.91 5.64
C ASN A 85 5.45 11.74 5.13
N ILE A 86 4.82 10.65 4.67
CA ILE A 86 5.49 9.52 4.02
C ILE A 86 6.00 9.97 2.64
N TYR A 87 5.13 10.57 1.82
CA TYR A 87 5.46 11.07 0.49
C TYR A 87 6.65 12.03 0.52
N LYS A 88 6.60 13.03 1.42
CA LYS A 88 7.70 13.99 1.62
C LYS A 88 9.01 13.30 2.03
N ARG A 89 8.95 12.28 2.88
CA ARG A 89 10.16 11.55 3.35
C ARG A 89 10.76 10.67 2.26
N VAL A 90 9.93 10.11 1.39
CA VAL A 90 10.34 9.22 0.29
C VAL A 90 10.77 10.02 -0.95
N GLY A 91 10.28 11.26 -1.11
CA GLY A 91 10.53 12.09 -2.29
C GLY A 91 9.57 11.82 -3.44
N VAL A 92 8.33 11.41 -3.13
CA VAL A 92 7.29 11.10 -4.11
C VAL A 92 6.06 11.98 -3.90
N GLN A 93 5.17 12.04 -4.89
CA GLN A 93 4.01 12.94 -4.87
C GLN A 93 2.69 12.21 -4.63
N ASN A 94 2.61 10.91 -4.91
CA ASN A 94 1.37 10.16 -4.81
C ASN A 94 1.56 8.70 -4.42
N LYS A 95 0.43 8.03 -4.16
CA LYS A 95 0.37 6.63 -3.70
C LYS A 95 1.02 5.66 -4.68
N VAL A 96 0.86 5.88 -5.99
CA VAL A 96 1.42 5.00 -7.03
C VAL A 96 2.95 5.11 -7.05
N GLN A 97 3.48 6.33 -7.08
CA GLN A 97 4.92 6.57 -7.01
C GLN A 97 5.54 6.01 -5.72
N LEU A 98 4.84 6.13 -4.59
CA LEU A 98 5.28 5.52 -3.32
C LEU A 98 5.45 4.01 -3.46
N VAL A 99 4.45 3.31 -4.01
CA VAL A 99 4.51 1.85 -4.19
C VAL A 99 5.69 1.47 -5.07
N ILE A 100 5.83 2.11 -6.24
CA ILE A 100 6.94 1.87 -7.18
C ILE A 100 8.29 2.08 -6.50
N GLN A 101 8.47 3.19 -5.78
CA GLN A 101 9.73 3.50 -5.11
C GLN A 101 10.11 2.47 -4.04
N LEU A 102 9.14 1.97 -3.27
CA LEU A 102 9.39 0.93 -2.27
C LEU A 102 9.79 -0.40 -2.92
N PHE A 103 9.20 -0.76 -4.06
CA PHE A 103 9.64 -1.91 -4.85
C PHE A 103 11.09 -1.74 -5.31
N THR A 104 11.46 -0.57 -5.85
CA THR A 104 12.83 -0.29 -6.29
C THR A 104 13.84 -0.53 -5.17
N ILE A 105 13.59 -0.01 -3.97
CA ILE A 105 14.48 -0.21 -2.81
C ILE A 105 14.64 -1.68 -2.46
N VAL A 106 13.55 -2.43 -2.45
CA VAL A 106 13.59 -3.86 -2.14
C VAL A 106 14.39 -4.62 -3.20
N GLN A 107 14.28 -4.25 -4.47
CA GLN A 107 15.10 -4.86 -5.52
C GLN A 107 16.60 -4.57 -5.34
N THR A 108 16.95 -3.33 -5.00
CA THR A 108 18.34 -2.95 -4.71
C THR A 108 18.89 -3.73 -3.50
N TYR A 109 18.10 -3.87 -2.43
CA TYR A 109 18.43 -4.68 -1.26
C TYR A 109 18.64 -6.16 -1.60
N ASN A 110 17.79 -6.73 -2.47
CA ASN A 110 17.91 -8.13 -2.86
C ASN A 110 19.20 -8.38 -3.67
N ARG A 111 19.57 -7.44 -4.55
CA ARG A 111 20.82 -7.53 -5.33
C ARG A 111 22.06 -7.49 -4.43
N SER A 112 22.09 -6.60 -3.44
CA SER A 112 23.23 -6.48 -2.50
C SER A 112 23.41 -7.67 -1.55
N LYS A 113 22.48 -8.63 -1.53
CA LYS A 113 22.54 -9.83 -0.68
C LYS A 113 22.82 -11.12 -1.46
N ARG A 114 22.88 -11.03 -2.79
CA ARG A 114 23.25 -12.14 -3.68
C ARG A 114 24.73 -12.10 -4.09
N SER A 115 25.38 -10.95 -3.94
CA SER A 115 26.84 -10.79 -3.98
C SER A 115 27.42 -11.01 -2.59
#